data_AF-A0A7D5LD46-F1
#
_entry.id   AF-A0A7D5LD46-F1
#
_cell.length_a   1.000
_cell.length_b   1.000
_cell.length_c   1.000
_cell.angle_alpha   90.00
_cell.angle_beta   90.00
_cell.angle_gamma   90.00
#
_symmetry.space_group_name_H-M   'P 1'
#
loop_
_entity.id
_entity.type
_entity.pdbx_description
1 polymer ?
#
loop_
_entity_poly.entity_id
_entity_poly.type
_entity_poly.pdbx_seq_one_letter_code
_entity_poly.pdbx_strand_id
1 'polypeptide(L)'
;MIDFGHLEAIRFCLDWRMDQEEEFPEQKVKYQKSENQWLVSIVRESYELSKFTRTSVNEAIKNYHRQIRTESETAGRLIDPANPVQISGGVLNSIKLKDEVEPQLNGFEDRIEQFGSEAVFGGHDEYEELAKAGLNYSRTILPRIRLFIHTYLWILWTHEALHQANRFGANLQSEHRFESFTTAAFPYIAHPPLIVATIACTTMIEEVGAEYINSYIDGKDYDRDHTSASSILTDLENKYAASDDFDINSIRSQVVESRDDVSHYVTKRDDVVNIDDFEEFYNSVIEGIELVDELLGELISRPTARFYKQIDEKYN
;
A
#
# COMPACT_ATOMS: atom_id res chain seq x y z
N MET A 1 -31.18 34.29 -0.14
CA MET A 1 -30.26 33.96 0.97
C MET A 1 -29.51 32.71 0.53
N ILE A 2 -28.17 32.68 0.64
CA ILE A 2 -27.39 31.49 0.30
C ILE A 2 -27.50 30.55 1.51
N ASP A 3 -28.09 29.38 1.34
CA ASP A 3 -28.16 28.35 2.38
C ASP A 3 -26.90 27.47 2.35
N PHE A 4 -26.72 26.62 3.37
CA PHE A 4 -25.52 25.79 3.53
C PHE A 4 -25.31 24.84 2.33
N GLY A 5 -26.38 24.18 1.85
CA GLY A 5 -26.31 23.30 0.68
C GLY A 5 -25.83 24.00 -0.59
N HIS A 6 -26.23 25.26 -0.82
CA HIS A 6 -25.68 26.05 -1.93
C HIS A 6 -24.18 26.30 -1.81
N LEU A 7 -23.69 26.63 -0.62
CA LEU A 7 -22.27 26.90 -0.41
C LEU A 7 -21.44 25.66 -0.69
N GLU A 8 -21.90 24.50 -0.23
CA GLU A 8 -21.22 23.22 -0.48
C GLU A 8 -21.21 22.88 -1.97
N ALA A 9 -22.31 23.15 -2.69
CA ALA A 9 -22.41 22.90 -4.13
C ALA A 9 -21.45 23.77 -4.93
N ILE A 10 -21.39 25.06 -4.58
CA ILE A 10 -20.47 26.03 -5.19
C ILE A 10 -19.02 25.62 -4.92
N ARG A 11 -18.68 25.27 -3.67
CA ARG A 11 -17.33 24.85 -3.28
C ARG A 11 -16.89 23.63 -4.07
N PHE A 12 -17.70 22.58 -4.06
CA PHE A 12 -17.40 21.37 -4.82
C PHE A 12 -17.18 21.64 -6.32
N CYS A 13 -18.06 22.42 -6.96
CA CYS A 13 -17.92 22.72 -8.39
C CYS A 13 -16.69 23.60 -8.69
N LEU A 14 -16.30 24.48 -7.77
CA LEU A 14 -15.06 25.27 -7.88
C LEU A 14 -13.84 24.38 -7.74
N ASP A 15 -13.77 23.58 -6.68
CA ASP A 15 -12.65 22.68 -6.40
C ASP A 15 -12.43 21.71 -7.58
N TRP A 16 -13.52 21.12 -8.09
CA TRP A 16 -13.48 20.25 -9.27
C TRP A 16 -12.93 20.96 -10.52
N ARG A 17 -13.43 22.17 -10.84
CA ARG A 17 -12.95 22.91 -12.01
C ARG A 17 -11.49 23.34 -11.89
N MET A 18 -11.07 23.77 -10.71
CA MET A 18 -9.68 24.13 -10.45
C MET A 18 -8.72 22.95 -10.65
N ASP A 19 -9.17 21.73 -10.40
CA ASP A 19 -8.37 20.53 -10.64
C ASP A 19 -8.35 20.10 -12.14
N GLN A 20 -9.26 20.63 -12.97
CA GLN A 20 -9.34 20.35 -14.41
C GLN A 20 -8.65 21.43 -15.27
N GLU A 21 -8.53 22.66 -14.77
CA GLU A 21 -7.97 23.80 -15.50
C GLU A 21 -6.63 24.24 -14.88
N GLU A 22 -5.59 24.48 -15.71
CA GLU A 22 -4.28 24.98 -15.23
C GLU A 22 -4.34 26.43 -14.71
N GLU A 23 -5.37 27.18 -15.10
CA GLU A 23 -5.60 28.58 -14.72
C GLU A 23 -6.96 28.73 -14.02
N PHE A 24 -7.11 29.80 -13.23
CA PHE A 24 -8.36 30.04 -12.50
C PHE A 24 -9.52 30.23 -13.49
N PRO A 25 -10.68 29.55 -13.30
CA PRO A 25 -11.76 29.63 -14.27
C PRO A 25 -12.25 31.07 -14.40
N GLU A 26 -11.97 31.72 -15.54
CA GLU A 26 -12.49 33.06 -15.86
C GLU A 26 -14.03 33.06 -16.01
N GLN A 27 -14.61 31.87 -16.23
CA GLN A 27 -16.04 31.68 -16.39
C GLN A 27 -16.75 31.39 -15.06
N LYS A 28 -17.93 31.99 -14.88
CA LYS A 28 -18.83 31.69 -13.76
C LYS A 28 -19.12 30.18 -13.69
N VAL A 29 -18.84 29.59 -12.53
CA VAL A 29 -19.16 28.18 -12.26
C VAL A 29 -20.67 28.00 -12.23
N LYS A 30 -21.17 27.15 -13.13
CA LYS A 30 -22.56 26.68 -13.07
C LYS A 30 -22.64 25.63 -11.97
N TYR A 31 -23.54 25.85 -11.04
CA TYR A 31 -23.93 24.86 -10.04
C TYR A 31 -25.44 24.75 -10.07
N GLN A 32 -25.94 23.63 -9.58
CA GLN A 32 -27.36 23.43 -9.44
C GLN A 32 -27.73 23.42 -7.94
N LYS A 33 -28.96 23.85 -7.64
CA LYS A 33 -29.42 24.02 -6.26
C LYS A 33 -29.89 22.66 -5.75
N SER A 34 -29.18 22.13 -4.76
CA SER A 34 -29.67 20.98 -4.00
C SER A 34 -30.80 21.37 -3.05
N GLU A 35 -31.77 20.49 -2.93
CA GLU A 35 -32.84 20.53 -1.93
C GLU A 35 -32.44 19.81 -0.65
N ASN A 36 -31.45 18.91 -0.73
CA ASN A 36 -30.86 18.19 0.40
C ASN A 36 -29.35 18.46 0.50
N GLN A 37 -28.99 19.43 1.34
CA GLN A 37 -27.62 19.85 1.58
C GLN A 37 -26.64 18.72 1.91
N TRP A 38 -27.11 17.65 2.56
CA TRP A 38 -26.26 16.55 2.98
C TRP A 38 -25.79 15.69 1.80
N LEU A 39 -26.57 15.59 0.72
CA LEU A 39 -26.13 14.91 -0.50
C LEU A 39 -24.92 15.61 -1.11
N VAL A 40 -24.94 16.94 -1.14
CA VAL A 40 -23.82 17.73 -1.64
C VAL A 40 -22.60 17.62 -0.73
N SER A 41 -22.80 17.63 0.59
CA SER A 41 -21.72 17.43 1.55
C SER A 41 -21.05 16.06 1.39
N ILE A 42 -21.82 14.99 1.16
CA ILE A 42 -21.27 13.66 0.85
C ILE A 42 -20.40 13.70 -0.41
N VAL A 43 -20.88 14.32 -1.48
CA VAL A 43 -20.15 14.41 -2.76
C VAL A 43 -18.82 15.14 -2.55
N ARG A 44 -18.87 16.31 -1.91
CA ARG A 44 -17.69 17.12 -1.63
C ARG A 44 -16.69 16.39 -0.73
N GLU A 45 -17.16 15.78 0.35
CA GLU A 45 -16.28 15.08 1.29
C GLU A 45 -15.63 13.85 0.64
N SER A 46 -16.37 13.13 -0.21
CA SER A 46 -15.82 12.01 -1.00
C SER A 46 -14.79 12.48 -2.03
N TYR A 47 -15.00 13.66 -2.60
CA TYR A 47 -14.04 14.32 -3.49
C TYR A 47 -12.75 14.71 -2.76
N GLU A 48 -12.86 15.35 -1.60
CA GLU A 48 -11.70 15.66 -0.75
C GLU A 48 -10.95 14.40 -0.33
N LEU A 49 -11.67 13.33 0.04
CA LEU A 49 -11.08 12.02 0.32
C LEU A 49 -10.31 11.49 -0.89
N SER A 50 -10.80 11.64 -2.12
CA SER A 50 -10.07 11.20 -3.32
C SER A 50 -8.76 11.96 -3.54
N LYS A 51 -8.74 13.27 -3.28
CA LYS A 51 -7.52 14.09 -3.35
C LYS A 51 -6.52 13.73 -2.26
N PHE A 52 -7.03 13.50 -1.04
CA PHE A 52 -6.24 13.05 0.09
C PHE A 52 -5.60 11.68 -0.20
N THR A 53 -6.40 10.72 -0.69
CA THR A 53 -5.96 9.39 -1.15
C THR A 53 -4.76 9.51 -2.09
N ARG A 54 -4.90 10.31 -3.15
CA ARG A 54 -3.84 10.51 -4.16
C ARG A 54 -2.57 11.09 -3.54
N THR A 55 -2.71 12.05 -2.64
CA THR A 55 -1.57 12.69 -1.96
C THR A 55 -0.84 11.69 -1.07
N SER A 56 -1.56 10.99 -0.19
CA SER A 56 -0.97 10.02 0.74
C SER A 56 -0.28 8.86 0.02
N VAL A 57 -0.89 8.33 -1.03
CA VAL A 57 -0.31 7.26 -1.87
C VAL A 57 0.98 7.74 -2.54
N ASN A 58 0.97 8.93 -3.15
CA ASN A 58 2.16 9.50 -3.77
C ASN A 58 3.27 9.78 -2.76
N GLU A 59 2.94 10.18 -1.54
CA GLU A 59 3.94 10.39 -0.47
C GLU A 59 4.57 9.07 -0.01
N ALA A 60 3.78 8.01 0.14
CA ALA A 60 4.29 6.68 0.46
C ALA A 60 5.24 6.16 -0.63
N ILE A 61 4.85 6.26 -1.91
CA ILE A 61 5.68 5.90 -3.07
C ILE A 61 6.98 6.73 -3.11
N LYS A 62 6.90 8.05 -2.88
CA LYS A 62 8.08 8.92 -2.83
C LYS A 62 9.01 8.56 -1.67
N ASN A 63 8.47 8.19 -0.52
CA ASN A 63 9.26 7.72 0.62
C ASN A 63 10.03 6.46 0.27
N TYR A 64 9.37 5.50 -0.36
CA TYR A 64 9.97 4.27 -0.87
C TYR A 64 11.13 4.57 -1.85
N HIS A 65 10.87 5.24 -2.97
CA HIS A 65 11.92 5.48 -3.98
C HIS A 65 13.09 6.30 -3.45
N ARG A 66 12.84 7.25 -2.55
CA ARG A 66 13.92 8.02 -1.90
C ARG A 66 14.80 7.14 -1.04
N GLN A 67 14.23 6.17 -0.33
CA GLN A 67 14.99 5.21 0.45
C GLN A 67 15.84 4.30 -0.45
N ILE A 68 15.25 3.68 -1.47
CA ILE A 68 15.97 2.82 -2.43
C ILE A 68 17.13 3.57 -3.10
N ARG A 69 16.90 4.82 -3.51
CA ARG A 69 17.97 5.67 -4.06
C ARG A 69 19.09 5.89 -3.04
N THR A 70 18.74 6.19 -1.78
CA THR A 70 19.74 6.39 -0.72
C THR A 70 20.56 5.13 -0.48
N GLU A 71 19.94 3.95 -0.50
CA GLU A 71 20.62 2.66 -0.36
C GLU A 71 21.60 2.41 -1.51
N SER A 72 21.20 2.68 -2.75
CA SER A 72 22.07 2.56 -3.93
C SER A 72 23.29 3.50 -3.87
N GLU A 73 23.12 4.70 -3.29
CA GLU A 73 24.16 5.72 -3.14
C GLU A 73 25.07 5.47 -1.91
N THR A 74 24.65 4.63 -0.97
CA THR A 74 25.37 4.35 0.30
C THR A 74 25.89 2.92 0.44
N ALA A 75 25.82 2.13 -0.63
CA ALA A 75 26.44 0.81 -0.72
C ALA A 75 27.90 0.87 -0.23
N GLY A 76 28.16 0.30 0.95
CA GLY A 76 29.49 0.32 1.58
C GLY A 76 29.57 0.96 2.98
N ARG A 77 28.48 1.44 3.57
CA ARG A 77 28.52 1.77 5.01
C ARG A 77 28.76 0.49 5.83
N LEU A 78 29.65 0.56 6.82
CA LEU A 78 29.88 -0.53 7.77
C LEU A 78 28.68 -0.67 8.72
N ILE A 79 28.17 -1.89 8.92
CA ILE A 79 27.24 -2.15 10.02
C ILE A 79 28.07 -2.08 11.31
N ASP A 80 27.57 -1.35 12.31
CA ASP A 80 28.12 -1.45 13.66
C ASP A 80 27.62 -2.77 14.27
N PRO A 81 28.50 -3.75 14.55
CA PRO A 81 28.08 -5.03 15.13
C PRO A 81 27.41 -4.89 16.50
N ALA A 82 27.64 -3.77 17.21
CA ALA A 82 26.97 -3.47 18.47
C ALA A 82 25.52 -3.00 18.27
N ASN A 83 25.15 -2.60 17.04
CA ASN A 83 23.82 -2.12 16.66
C ASN A 83 23.38 -2.79 15.34
N PRO A 84 23.08 -4.11 15.37
CA PRO A 84 22.77 -4.88 14.17
C PRO A 84 21.45 -4.47 13.51
N VAL A 85 20.53 -3.85 14.27
CA VAL A 85 19.27 -3.31 13.76
C VAL A 85 19.40 -1.80 13.67
N GLN A 86 19.44 -1.28 12.44
CA GLN A 86 19.39 0.16 12.18
C GLN A 86 18.03 0.51 11.57
N ILE A 87 17.39 1.57 12.07
CA ILE A 87 16.14 2.06 11.49
C ILE A 87 16.49 3.08 10.42
N SER A 88 16.08 2.80 9.19
CA SER A 88 16.31 3.73 8.08
C SER A 88 15.46 4.99 8.19
N GLY A 89 15.94 6.07 7.55
CA GLY A 89 15.16 7.29 7.41
C GLY A 89 13.84 7.04 6.68
N GLY A 90 13.82 6.11 5.71
CA GLY A 90 12.60 5.66 5.02
C GLY A 90 11.55 5.13 5.99
N VAL A 91 11.92 4.17 6.84
CA VAL A 91 11.02 3.60 7.86
C VAL A 91 10.48 4.68 8.80
N LEU A 92 11.35 5.57 9.31
CA LEU A 92 10.91 6.68 10.18
C LEU A 92 9.94 7.63 9.49
N ASN A 93 10.17 7.94 8.21
CA ASN A 93 9.28 8.81 7.44
C ASN A 93 7.93 8.13 7.17
N SER A 94 7.92 6.82 6.95
CA SER A 94 6.67 6.07 6.74
C SER A 94 5.85 5.93 8.02
N ILE A 95 6.48 5.79 9.19
CA ILE A 95 5.79 5.83 10.50
C ILE A 95 5.14 7.20 10.69
N LYS A 96 5.86 8.29 10.43
CA LYS A 96 5.30 9.65 10.51
C LYS A 96 4.12 9.83 9.56
N LEU A 97 4.25 9.37 8.31
CA LEU A 97 3.17 9.44 7.33
C LEU A 97 1.93 8.70 7.83
N LYS A 98 2.09 7.49 8.38
CA LYS A 98 0.99 6.72 8.99
C LYS A 98 0.32 7.52 10.12
N ASP A 99 1.09 8.07 11.05
CA ASP A 99 0.58 8.81 12.19
C ASP A 99 -0.12 10.13 11.79
N GLU A 100 0.24 10.70 10.63
CA GLU A 100 -0.44 11.87 10.04
C GLU A 100 -1.70 11.49 9.24
N VAL A 101 -1.70 10.34 8.55
CA VAL A 101 -2.76 9.91 7.65
C VAL A 101 -3.93 9.27 8.40
N GLU A 102 -3.67 8.39 9.37
CA GLU A 102 -4.73 7.65 10.06
C GLU A 102 -5.78 8.52 10.74
N PRO A 103 -5.42 9.60 11.48
CA PRO A 103 -6.41 10.48 12.09
C PRO A 103 -7.26 11.22 11.05
N GLN A 104 -6.68 11.57 9.89
CA GLN A 104 -7.41 12.23 8.82
C GLN A 104 -8.43 11.29 8.17
N LEU A 105 -8.04 10.03 7.93
CA LEU A 105 -8.96 9.00 7.45
C LEU A 105 -10.12 8.77 8.43
N ASN A 106 -9.86 8.71 9.74
CA ASN A 106 -10.92 8.63 10.75
C ASN A 106 -11.87 9.83 10.64
N GLY A 107 -11.32 11.04 10.47
CA GLY A 107 -12.12 12.24 10.29
C GLY A 107 -12.99 12.22 9.03
N PHE A 108 -12.49 11.66 7.92
CA PHE A 108 -13.29 11.47 6.70
C PHE A 108 -14.42 10.46 6.94
N GLU A 109 -14.11 9.34 7.58
CA GLU A 109 -15.06 8.29 7.93
C GLU A 109 -16.21 8.86 8.78
N ASP A 110 -15.89 9.53 9.89
CA ASP A 110 -16.86 10.15 10.80
C ASP A 110 -17.77 11.16 10.08
N ARG A 111 -17.19 12.05 9.25
CA ARG A 111 -17.96 13.08 8.54
C ARG A 111 -18.88 12.48 7.48
N ILE A 112 -18.39 11.51 6.70
CA ILE A 112 -19.18 10.87 5.66
C ILE A 112 -20.30 10.03 6.27
N GLU A 113 -20.05 9.32 7.37
CA GLU A 113 -21.09 8.59 8.10
C GLU A 113 -22.15 9.55 8.66
N GLN A 114 -21.72 10.65 9.28
CA GLN A 114 -22.62 11.69 9.76
C GLN A 114 -23.52 12.21 8.63
N PHE A 115 -22.94 12.70 7.53
CA PHE A 115 -23.72 13.23 6.40
C PHE A 115 -24.62 12.16 5.78
N GLY A 116 -24.16 10.91 5.70
CA GLY A 116 -24.95 9.78 5.24
C GLY A 116 -26.18 9.50 6.11
N SER A 117 -26.05 9.65 7.43
CA SER A 117 -27.16 9.46 8.38
C SER A 117 -28.21 10.59 8.31
N GLU A 118 -27.78 11.79 7.96
CA GLU A 118 -28.65 12.98 7.86
C GLU A 118 -29.28 13.14 6.47
N ALA A 119 -28.72 12.49 5.44
CA ALA A 119 -29.20 12.57 4.07
C ALA A 119 -30.50 11.78 3.82
N VAL A 120 -31.49 12.45 3.22
CA VAL A 120 -32.71 11.85 2.67
C VAL A 120 -32.51 11.49 1.19
N PHE A 121 -32.58 10.20 0.86
CA PHE A 121 -32.53 9.66 -0.51
C PHE A 121 -33.93 9.39 -1.07
N GLY A 122 -34.08 9.38 -2.40
CA GLY A 122 -35.36 9.15 -3.09
C GLY A 122 -36.14 10.43 -3.40
N GLY A 123 -35.52 11.59 -3.23
CA GLY A 123 -36.10 12.91 -3.52
C GLY A 123 -35.91 13.34 -4.98
N HIS A 124 -35.18 12.57 -5.80
CA HIS A 124 -34.76 12.94 -7.16
C HIS A 124 -33.88 14.20 -7.22
N ASP A 125 -33.13 14.46 -6.15
CA ASP A 125 -32.12 15.51 -6.12
C ASP A 125 -30.99 15.17 -7.11
N GLU A 126 -30.47 16.18 -7.80
CA GLU A 126 -29.44 15.99 -8.83
C GLU A 126 -28.12 15.44 -8.30
N TYR A 127 -27.82 15.64 -7.02
CA TYR A 127 -26.62 15.12 -6.36
C TYR A 127 -26.80 13.69 -5.85
N GLU A 128 -28.01 13.13 -5.89
CA GLU A 128 -28.32 11.85 -5.23
C GLU A 128 -27.44 10.68 -5.74
N GLU A 129 -27.31 10.53 -7.05
CA GLU A 129 -26.50 9.46 -7.64
C GLU A 129 -25.00 9.63 -7.36
N LEU A 130 -24.51 10.87 -7.38
CA LEU A 130 -23.12 11.16 -7.00
C LEU A 130 -22.87 10.93 -5.52
N ALA A 131 -23.84 11.24 -4.66
CA ALA A 131 -23.74 10.97 -3.23
C ALA A 131 -23.68 9.46 -2.96
N LYS A 132 -24.51 8.65 -3.64
CA LYS A 132 -24.44 7.18 -3.57
C LYS A 132 -23.09 6.66 -4.04
N ALA A 133 -22.58 7.19 -5.14
CA ALA A 133 -21.23 6.89 -5.64
C ALA A 133 -20.15 7.24 -4.61
N GLY A 134 -20.22 8.43 -4.01
CA GLY A 134 -19.30 8.89 -2.97
C GLY A 134 -19.30 8.00 -1.72
N LEU A 135 -20.49 7.59 -1.24
CA LEU A 135 -20.61 6.65 -0.12
C LEU A 135 -20.01 5.27 -0.44
N ASN A 136 -20.22 4.77 -1.65
CA ASN A 136 -19.63 3.49 -2.07
C ASN A 136 -18.11 3.61 -2.22
N TYR A 137 -17.64 4.74 -2.77
CA TYR A 137 -16.22 5.04 -2.89
C TYR A 137 -15.56 5.12 -1.52
N SER A 138 -16.11 5.87 -0.57
CA SER A 138 -15.54 6.03 0.77
C SER A 138 -15.42 4.70 1.52
N ARG A 139 -16.48 3.89 1.53
CA ARG A 139 -16.49 2.54 2.12
C ARG A 139 -15.43 1.63 1.51
N THR A 140 -15.15 1.79 0.23
CA THR A 140 -14.16 0.98 -0.49
C THR A 140 -12.74 1.49 -0.24
N ILE A 141 -12.52 2.80 -0.33
CA ILE A 141 -11.17 3.37 -0.38
C ILE A 141 -10.54 3.56 1.01
N LEU A 142 -11.34 3.88 2.04
CA LEU A 142 -10.83 4.10 3.40
C LEU A 142 -10.01 2.91 3.92
N PRO A 143 -10.52 1.66 3.94
CA PRO A 143 -9.73 0.51 4.38
C PRO A 143 -8.52 0.24 3.47
N ARG A 144 -8.66 0.49 2.15
CA ARG A 144 -7.58 0.24 1.18
C ARG A 144 -6.42 1.23 1.31
N ILE A 145 -6.67 2.50 1.63
CA ILE A 145 -5.59 3.46 1.91
C ILE A 145 -4.84 3.06 3.17
N ARG A 146 -5.55 2.61 4.22
CA ARG A 146 -4.90 2.11 5.43
C ARG A 146 -3.99 0.94 5.09
N LEU A 147 -4.52 -0.06 4.38
CA LEU A 147 -3.72 -1.18 3.89
C LEU A 147 -2.50 -0.67 3.11
N PHE A 148 -2.69 0.22 2.13
CA PHE A 148 -1.61 0.79 1.32
C PHE A 148 -0.48 1.41 2.16
N ILE A 149 -0.82 2.30 3.11
CA ILE A 149 0.19 2.99 3.94
C ILE A 149 0.93 2.02 4.86
N HIS A 150 0.22 1.03 5.44
CA HIS A 150 0.83 0.01 6.28
C HIS A 150 1.72 -0.93 5.46
N THR A 151 1.26 -1.38 4.30
CA THR A 151 2.06 -2.23 3.41
C THR A 151 3.32 -1.52 2.94
N TYR A 152 3.26 -0.24 2.59
CA TYR A 152 4.47 0.53 2.22
C TYR A 152 5.49 0.68 3.35
N LEU A 153 5.03 0.76 4.60
CA LEU A 153 5.91 0.67 5.77
C LEU A 153 6.59 -0.70 5.84
N TRP A 154 5.87 -1.79 5.58
CA TRP A 154 6.41 -3.15 5.57
C TRP A 154 7.34 -3.43 4.38
N ILE A 155 7.08 -2.86 3.21
CA ILE A 155 8.01 -2.86 2.06
C ILE A 155 9.34 -2.24 2.50
N LEU A 156 9.31 -1.05 3.12
CA LEU A 156 10.51 -0.38 3.61
C LEU A 156 11.27 -1.19 4.67
N TRP A 157 10.56 -1.85 5.58
CA TRP A 157 11.17 -2.76 6.55
C TRP A 157 11.82 -3.98 5.90
N THR A 158 11.18 -4.54 4.88
CA THR A 158 11.68 -5.69 4.13
C THR A 158 12.98 -5.31 3.42
N HIS A 159 13.02 -4.16 2.75
CA HIS A 159 14.24 -3.65 2.13
C HIS A 159 15.37 -3.41 3.13
N GLU A 160 15.08 -2.74 4.25
CA GLU A 160 16.09 -2.50 5.29
C GLU A 160 16.64 -3.81 5.84
N ALA A 161 15.78 -4.81 6.05
CA ALA A 161 16.20 -6.13 6.52
C ALA A 161 17.10 -6.85 5.50
N LEU A 162 16.70 -6.90 4.23
CA LEU A 162 17.54 -7.46 3.16
C LEU A 162 18.87 -6.72 3.02
N HIS A 163 18.85 -5.38 3.13
CA HIS A 163 20.05 -4.56 3.05
C HIS A 163 21.01 -4.85 4.22
N GLN A 164 20.50 -5.04 5.43
CA GLN A 164 21.30 -5.45 6.59
C GLN A 164 21.92 -6.85 6.38
N ALA A 165 21.13 -7.82 5.91
CA ALA A 165 21.63 -9.16 5.60
C ALA A 165 22.73 -9.13 4.53
N ASN A 166 22.52 -8.39 3.43
CA ASN A 166 23.49 -8.25 2.35
C ASN A 166 24.80 -7.62 2.83
N ARG A 167 24.73 -6.54 3.59
CA ARG A 167 25.91 -5.88 4.18
C ARG A 167 26.67 -6.82 5.12
N PHE A 168 25.97 -7.67 5.86
CA PHE A 168 26.62 -8.69 6.69
C PHE A 168 27.37 -9.73 5.84
N GLY A 169 26.72 -10.26 4.80
CA GLY A 169 27.33 -11.19 3.85
C GLY A 169 28.59 -10.62 3.20
N ALA A 170 28.53 -9.38 2.72
CA ALA A 170 29.67 -8.68 2.16
C ALA A 170 30.84 -8.55 3.15
N ASN A 171 30.56 -8.16 4.40
CA ASN A 171 31.61 -8.01 5.43
C ASN A 171 32.28 -9.35 5.82
N LEU A 172 31.53 -10.46 5.82
CA LEU A 172 32.10 -11.80 6.03
C LEU A 172 33.05 -12.20 4.90
N GLN A 173 32.79 -11.74 3.67
CA GLN A 173 33.60 -12.04 2.50
C GLN A 173 34.80 -11.08 2.32
N SER A 174 34.73 -9.85 2.85
CA SER A 174 35.67 -8.78 2.47
C SER A 174 36.70 -8.32 3.51
N GLU A 175 36.58 -8.59 4.83
CA GLU A 175 37.45 -7.92 5.82
C GLU A 175 37.91 -8.71 7.08
N HIS A 176 39.12 -8.35 7.54
CA HIS A 176 39.85 -8.83 8.73
C HIS A 176 39.09 -8.72 10.08
N ARG A 177 37.97 -7.97 10.15
CA ARG A 177 37.18 -7.80 11.38
C ARG A 177 36.40 -9.06 11.79
N PHE A 178 36.19 -9.99 10.86
CA PHE A 178 35.49 -11.24 11.09
C PHE A 178 36.39 -12.47 10.90
N GLU A 179 37.72 -12.34 11.02
CA GLU A 179 38.68 -13.46 10.85
C GLU A 179 38.34 -14.71 11.67
N SER A 180 37.63 -14.56 12.80
CA SER A 180 37.18 -15.66 13.65
C SER A 180 35.89 -16.35 13.18
N PHE A 181 35.19 -15.82 12.17
CA PHE A 181 33.93 -16.32 11.66
C PHE A 181 34.08 -16.75 10.20
N THR A 182 33.57 -17.93 9.87
CA THR A 182 33.45 -18.39 8.48
C THR A 182 32.09 -17.97 7.91
N THR A 183 31.90 -18.17 6.60
CA THR A 183 30.60 -17.97 5.93
C THR A 183 29.46 -18.76 6.56
N ALA A 184 29.76 -19.85 7.28
CA ALA A 184 28.79 -20.62 8.07
C ALA A 184 28.14 -19.81 9.23
N ALA A 185 28.69 -18.65 9.60
CA ALA A 185 28.07 -17.76 10.57
C ALA A 185 26.93 -16.90 9.96
N PHE A 186 26.83 -16.85 8.63
CA PHE A 186 25.82 -16.06 7.91
C PHE A 186 24.38 -16.37 8.36
N PRO A 187 23.90 -17.62 8.31
CA PRO A 187 22.52 -17.92 8.65
C PRO A 187 22.16 -17.56 10.09
N TYR A 188 23.13 -17.51 11.00
CA TYR A 188 22.91 -17.22 12.41
C TYR A 188 22.83 -15.72 12.73
N ILE A 189 23.60 -14.90 12.01
CA ILE A 189 23.68 -13.44 12.26
C ILE A 189 22.73 -12.68 11.34
N ALA A 190 22.57 -13.11 10.09
CA ALA A 190 21.56 -12.61 9.18
C ALA A 190 20.16 -13.17 9.48
N HIS A 191 20.03 -14.15 10.40
CA HIS A 191 18.74 -14.76 10.72
C HIS A 191 17.65 -13.74 11.08
N PRO A 192 17.88 -12.78 12.01
CA PRO A 192 16.82 -11.83 12.37
C PRO A 192 16.31 -10.98 11.19
N PRO A 193 17.17 -10.34 10.35
CA PRO A 193 16.67 -9.65 9.17
C PRO A 193 16.02 -10.58 8.14
N LEU A 194 16.54 -11.80 7.94
CA LEU A 194 15.93 -12.76 7.00
C LEU A 194 14.53 -13.18 7.46
N ILE A 195 14.33 -13.45 8.76
CA ILE A 195 12.98 -13.68 9.32
C ILE A 195 12.05 -12.52 8.99
N VAL A 196 12.50 -11.29 9.24
CA VAL A 196 11.67 -10.09 9.00
C VAL A 196 11.29 -10.01 7.52
N ALA A 197 12.25 -10.20 6.61
CA ALA A 197 11.98 -10.15 5.18
C ALA A 197 10.99 -11.23 4.73
N THR A 198 11.18 -12.47 5.19
CA THR A 198 10.30 -13.60 4.88
C THR A 198 8.88 -13.41 5.42
N ILE A 199 8.74 -13.06 6.70
CA ILE A 199 7.42 -12.88 7.32
C ILE A 199 6.72 -11.67 6.70
N ALA A 200 7.41 -10.54 6.53
CA ALA A 200 6.81 -9.35 5.95
C ALA A 200 6.34 -9.61 4.51
N CYS A 201 7.19 -10.19 3.66
CA CYS A 201 6.82 -10.49 2.27
C CYS A 201 5.60 -11.42 2.20
N THR A 202 5.62 -12.54 2.93
CA THR A 202 4.50 -13.50 2.93
C THR A 202 3.21 -12.89 3.47
N THR A 203 3.26 -12.13 4.55
CA THR A 203 2.09 -11.44 5.12
C THR A 203 1.54 -10.36 4.19
N MET A 204 2.39 -9.60 3.50
CA MET A 204 1.93 -8.63 2.51
C MET A 204 1.21 -9.31 1.34
N ILE A 205 1.73 -10.45 0.84
CA ILE A 205 1.06 -11.26 -0.18
C ILE A 205 -0.30 -11.75 0.33
N GLU A 206 -0.37 -12.25 1.56
CA GLU A 206 -1.61 -12.74 2.18
C GLU A 206 -2.66 -11.62 2.29
N GLU A 207 -2.33 -10.49 2.90
CA GLU A 207 -3.28 -9.41 3.15
C GLU A 207 -3.71 -8.68 1.87
N VAL A 208 -2.74 -8.25 1.06
CA VAL A 208 -3.01 -7.48 -0.16
C VAL A 208 -3.62 -8.38 -1.23
N GLY A 209 -3.09 -9.60 -1.38
CA GLY A 209 -3.63 -10.56 -2.33
C GLY A 209 -5.06 -10.98 -1.99
N ALA A 210 -5.37 -11.25 -0.71
CA ALA A 210 -6.74 -11.57 -0.32
C ALA A 210 -7.71 -10.41 -0.60
N GLU A 211 -7.35 -9.17 -0.22
CA GLU A 211 -8.16 -7.98 -0.53
C GLU A 211 -8.35 -7.81 -2.05
N TYR A 212 -7.29 -8.00 -2.85
CA TYR A 212 -7.35 -7.93 -4.31
C TYR A 212 -8.30 -8.96 -4.90
N ILE A 213 -8.13 -10.23 -4.53
CA ILE A 213 -8.92 -11.35 -5.05
C ILE A 213 -10.40 -11.15 -4.69
N ASN A 214 -10.71 -10.85 -3.43
CA ASN A 214 -12.09 -10.60 -2.98
C ASN A 214 -12.73 -9.42 -3.70
N SER A 215 -11.93 -8.47 -4.15
CA SER A 215 -12.39 -7.27 -4.85
C SER A 215 -12.64 -7.48 -6.35
N TYR A 216 -11.88 -8.34 -7.00
CA TYR A 216 -11.77 -8.35 -8.47
C TYR A 216 -11.85 -9.74 -9.13
N ILE A 217 -11.92 -10.82 -8.35
CA ILE A 217 -12.05 -12.18 -8.87
C ILE A 217 -13.37 -12.77 -8.41
N ASP A 218 -14.28 -12.97 -9.37
CA ASP A 218 -15.61 -13.51 -9.10
C ASP A 218 -15.55 -14.93 -8.52
N GLY A 219 -16.39 -15.19 -7.51
CA GLY A 219 -16.53 -16.52 -6.90
C GLY A 219 -15.45 -16.88 -5.87
N LYS A 220 -14.61 -15.93 -5.46
CA LYS A 220 -13.64 -16.08 -4.39
C LYS A 220 -14.00 -15.19 -3.20
N ASP A 221 -13.79 -15.70 -1.99
CA ASP A 221 -13.99 -14.97 -0.74
C ASP A 221 -12.99 -15.51 0.29
N TYR A 222 -11.78 -14.98 0.24
CA TYR A 222 -10.70 -15.33 1.15
C TYR A 222 -10.89 -14.64 2.50
N ASP A 223 -10.77 -15.43 3.55
CA ASP A 223 -10.65 -14.93 4.92
C ASP A 223 -9.20 -14.53 5.19
N ARG A 224 -8.95 -13.26 5.47
CA ARG A 224 -7.59 -12.73 5.68
C ARG A 224 -6.86 -13.38 6.84
N ASP A 225 -7.59 -13.86 7.85
CA ASP A 225 -7.01 -14.46 9.05
C ASP A 225 -6.58 -15.92 8.83
N HIS A 226 -7.06 -16.57 7.76
CA HIS A 226 -6.88 -18.01 7.54
C HIS A 226 -6.40 -18.36 6.13
N THR A 227 -6.04 -17.38 5.31
CA THR A 227 -5.58 -17.59 3.95
C THR A 227 -4.06 -17.65 3.89
N SER A 228 -3.51 -18.68 3.24
CA SER A 228 -2.07 -18.84 3.06
C SER A 228 -1.56 -18.13 1.80
N ALA A 229 -0.32 -17.63 1.86
CA ALA A 229 0.38 -17.04 0.72
C ALA A 229 0.36 -17.96 -0.51
N SER A 230 0.56 -19.27 -0.34
CA SER A 230 0.50 -20.24 -1.45
C SER A 230 -0.86 -20.29 -2.14
N SER A 231 -1.96 -20.14 -1.40
CA SER A 231 -3.31 -20.13 -1.97
C SER A 231 -3.53 -18.87 -2.81
N ILE A 232 -3.11 -17.71 -2.29
CA ILE A 232 -3.13 -16.44 -3.02
C ILE A 232 -2.31 -16.53 -4.30
N LEU A 233 -1.06 -16.98 -4.21
CA LEU A 233 -0.17 -17.11 -5.36
C LEU A 233 -0.74 -18.03 -6.45
N THR A 234 -1.43 -19.10 -6.06
CA THR A 234 -2.10 -20.00 -7.02
C THR A 234 -3.21 -19.28 -7.80
N ASP A 235 -4.03 -18.48 -7.13
CA ASP A 235 -5.11 -17.75 -7.78
C ASP A 235 -4.58 -16.57 -8.62
N LEU A 236 -3.51 -15.90 -8.18
CA LEU A 236 -2.83 -14.87 -8.94
C LEU A 236 -2.14 -15.45 -10.18
N GLU A 237 -1.49 -16.60 -10.09
CA GLU A 237 -0.89 -17.31 -11.22
C GLU A 237 -1.94 -17.63 -12.29
N ASN A 238 -3.14 -18.07 -11.89
CA ASN A 238 -4.23 -18.29 -12.84
C ASN A 238 -4.72 -16.98 -13.50
N LYS A 239 -4.75 -15.88 -12.74
CA LYS A 239 -5.19 -14.56 -13.23
C LYS A 239 -4.17 -13.94 -14.20
N TYR A 240 -2.89 -14.11 -13.90
CA TYR A 240 -1.74 -13.56 -14.62
C TYR A 240 -1.03 -14.63 -15.46
N ALA A 241 -1.69 -15.73 -15.82
CA ALA A 241 -1.09 -16.88 -16.52
C ALA A 241 -0.43 -16.56 -17.87
N ALA A 242 -0.68 -15.37 -18.42
CA ALA A 242 -0.11 -14.88 -19.68
C ALA A 242 0.96 -13.78 -19.48
N SER A 243 1.28 -13.43 -18.24
CA SER A 243 2.28 -12.44 -17.85
C SER A 243 3.55 -13.17 -17.39
N ASP A 244 4.69 -12.73 -17.91
CA ASP A 244 6.02 -13.12 -17.43
C ASP A 244 6.58 -12.05 -16.46
N ASP A 245 5.71 -11.20 -15.89
CA ASP A 245 6.13 -10.03 -15.10
C ASP A 245 6.66 -10.44 -13.71
N PHE A 246 6.29 -11.62 -13.21
CA PHE A 246 6.68 -12.13 -11.88
C PHE A 246 6.99 -13.63 -11.89
N ASP A 247 8.06 -14.08 -11.23
CA ASP A 247 8.32 -15.50 -10.98
C ASP A 247 7.61 -15.97 -9.70
N ILE A 248 6.31 -16.23 -9.85
CA ILE A 248 5.46 -16.76 -8.76
C ILE A 248 6.02 -18.08 -8.19
N ASN A 249 6.70 -18.89 -9.01
CA ASN A 249 7.28 -20.15 -8.54
C ASN A 249 8.48 -19.89 -7.64
N SER A 250 9.36 -18.95 -8.02
CA SER A 250 10.48 -18.54 -7.19
C SER A 250 10.01 -17.93 -5.86
N ILE A 251 9.00 -17.06 -5.86
CA ILE A 251 8.41 -16.52 -4.63
C ILE A 251 7.92 -17.67 -3.72
N ARG A 252 7.24 -18.67 -4.31
CA ARG A 252 6.70 -19.82 -3.57
C ARG A 252 7.83 -20.66 -2.95
N SER A 253 8.81 -21.09 -3.73
CA SER A 253 9.87 -21.98 -3.24
C SER A 253 10.88 -21.26 -2.33
N GLN A 254 11.19 -19.99 -2.58
CA GLN A 254 12.23 -19.28 -1.83
C GLN A 254 11.68 -18.52 -0.63
N VAL A 255 10.50 -17.90 -0.74
CA VAL A 255 9.96 -17.05 0.33
C VAL A 255 8.94 -17.80 1.18
N VAL A 256 7.98 -18.48 0.55
CA VAL A 256 6.90 -19.15 1.31
C VAL A 256 7.41 -20.38 2.04
N GLU A 257 8.21 -21.24 1.40
CA GLU A 257 8.79 -22.41 2.07
C GLU A 257 9.77 -21.99 3.19
N SER A 258 10.59 -20.96 2.97
CA SER A 258 11.46 -20.39 4.01
C SER A 258 10.68 -19.92 5.24
N ARG A 259 9.46 -19.38 5.07
CA ARG A 259 8.59 -18.97 6.19
C ARG A 259 8.20 -20.19 7.03
N ASP A 260 7.83 -21.29 6.37
CA ASP A 260 7.43 -22.52 7.05
C ASP A 260 8.62 -23.11 7.82
N ASP A 261 9.82 -23.09 7.24
CA ASP A 261 11.03 -23.57 7.93
C ASP A 261 11.42 -22.68 9.13
N VAL A 262 11.37 -21.35 8.97
CA VAL A 262 11.63 -20.38 10.03
C VAL A 262 10.64 -20.49 11.19
N SER A 263 9.36 -20.69 10.88
CA SER A 263 8.27 -20.73 11.86
C SER A 263 8.23 -22.02 12.67
N HIS A 264 8.74 -23.14 12.13
CA HIS A 264 8.65 -24.45 12.77
C HIS A 264 9.97 -24.95 13.39
N TYR A 265 11.14 -24.47 12.94
CA TYR A 265 12.43 -25.04 13.36
C TYR A 265 13.45 -24.01 13.84
N VAL A 266 13.74 -24.01 15.15
CA VAL A 266 14.86 -23.23 15.72
C VAL A 266 16.22 -23.88 15.44
N THR A 267 16.25 -25.21 15.23
CA THR A 267 17.47 -26.01 15.12
C THR A 267 17.87 -26.35 13.68
N LYS A 268 17.10 -25.95 12.67
CA LYS A 268 17.42 -26.12 11.23
C LYS A 268 17.78 -24.79 10.55
N ARG A 269 18.12 -23.78 11.35
CA ARG A 269 18.26 -22.38 10.92
C ARG A 269 19.51 -22.12 10.09
N ASP A 270 20.48 -23.04 10.16
CA ASP A 270 21.67 -23.09 9.34
C ASP A 270 21.38 -23.35 7.85
N ASP A 271 20.26 -24.00 7.52
CA ASP A 271 19.94 -24.45 6.16
C ASP A 271 18.83 -23.63 5.46
N VAL A 272 18.24 -22.62 6.12
CA VAL A 272 17.08 -21.90 5.56
C VAL A 272 17.48 -20.96 4.43
N VAL A 273 18.43 -20.04 4.69
CA VAL A 273 19.03 -19.16 3.66
C VAL A 273 20.51 -19.02 4.00
N ASN A 274 21.35 -19.68 3.21
CA ASN A 274 22.80 -19.55 3.33
C ASN A 274 23.32 -18.40 2.45
N ILE A 275 24.61 -18.09 2.56
CA ILE A 275 25.21 -16.97 1.82
C ILE A 275 25.25 -17.21 0.31
N ASP A 276 25.30 -18.47 -0.13
CA ASP A 276 25.39 -18.84 -1.54
C ASP A 276 24.02 -18.71 -2.22
N ASP A 277 22.93 -18.98 -1.49
CA ASP A 277 21.54 -18.87 -1.95
C ASP A 277 20.93 -17.48 -1.71
N PHE A 278 21.64 -16.58 -1.01
CA PHE A 278 21.11 -15.29 -0.58
C PHE A 278 20.68 -14.38 -1.75
N GLU A 279 21.39 -14.42 -2.88
CA GLU A 279 21.04 -13.60 -4.05
C GLU A 279 19.70 -14.03 -4.67
N GLU A 280 19.47 -15.35 -4.79
CA GLU A 280 18.21 -15.90 -5.29
C GLU A 280 17.05 -15.60 -4.34
N PHE A 281 17.27 -15.76 -3.03
CA PHE A 281 16.31 -15.37 -2.00
C PHE A 281 15.99 -13.88 -2.06
N TYR A 282 17.02 -13.02 -2.17
CA TYR A 282 16.86 -11.57 -2.28
C TYR A 282 15.97 -11.21 -3.47
N ASN A 283 16.28 -11.74 -4.66
CA ASN A 283 15.50 -11.47 -5.87
C ASN A 283 14.04 -11.93 -5.72
N SER A 284 13.80 -13.10 -5.14
CA SER A 284 12.44 -13.62 -4.91
C SER A 284 11.63 -12.75 -3.95
N VAL A 285 12.26 -12.17 -2.92
CA VAL A 285 11.58 -11.23 -2.03
C VAL A 285 11.27 -9.91 -2.75
N ILE A 286 12.17 -9.42 -3.60
CA ILE A 286 11.94 -8.22 -4.41
C ILE A 286 10.77 -8.44 -5.38
N GLU A 287 10.72 -9.57 -6.09
CA GLU A 287 9.58 -9.89 -6.96
C GLU A 287 8.26 -9.99 -6.17
N GLY A 288 8.29 -10.54 -4.96
CA GLY A 288 7.14 -10.54 -4.06
C GLY A 288 6.68 -9.13 -3.66
N ILE A 289 7.62 -8.20 -3.43
CA ILE A 289 7.31 -6.79 -3.17
C ILE A 289 6.69 -6.13 -4.41
N GLU A 290 7.25 -6.37 -5.60
CA GLU A 290 6.77 -5.79 -6.85
C GLU A 290 5.35 -6.28 -7.19
N LEU A 291 5.08 -7.57 -6.97
CA LEU A 291 3.74 -8.14 -7.08
C LEU A 291 2.76 -7.42 -6.14
N VAL A 292 3.13 -7.29 -4.85
CA VAL A 292 2.30 -6.59 -3.86
C VAL A 292 2.04 -5.14 -4.26
N ASP A 293 3.04 -4.44 -4.78
CA ASP A 293 2.92 -3.04 -5.23
C ASP A 293 1.94 -2.91 -6.40
N GLU A 294 2.00 -3.81 -7.38
CA GLU A 294 1.03 -3.81 -8.50
C GLU A 294 -0.40 -3.98 -7.99
N LEU A 295 -0.64 -4.97 -7.12
CA LEU A 295 -1.98 -5.24 -6.57
C LEU A 295 -2.51 -4.05 -5.76
N LEU A 296 -1.67 -3.41 -4.95
CA LEU A 296 -2.00 -2.18 -4.22
C LEU A 296 -2.36 -1.04 -5.18
N GLY A 297 -1.59 -0.86 -6.23
CA GLY A 297 -1.83 0.13 -7.28
C GLY A 297 -3.23 -0.04 -7.89
N GLU A 298 -3.64 -1.27 -8.18
CA GLU A 298 -4.98 -1.58 -8.70
C GLU A 298 -6.10 -1.39 -7.67
N LEU A 299 -5.84 -1.71 -6.40
CA LEU A 299 -6.79 -1.54 -5.29
C LEU A 299 -7.17 -0.07 -5.08
N ILE A 300 -6.24 0.85 -5.32
CA ILE A 300 -6.47 2.29 -5.22
C ILE A 300 -6.97 2.88 -6.54
N SER A 301 -6.27 2.64 -7.65
CA SER A 301 -6.51 3.37 -8.90
C SER A 301 -7.89 3.11 -9.50
N ARG A 302 -8.36 1.86 -9.48
CA ARG A 302 -9.66 1.47 -10.08
C ARG A 302 -10.86 2.14 -9.42
N PRO A 303 -11.09 2.06 -8.09
CA PRO A 303 -12.22 2.74 -7.45
C PRO A 303 -12.13 4.26 -7.58
N THR A 304 -10.92 4.85 -7.48
CA THR A 304 -10.73 6.29 -7.63
C THR A 304 -11.06 6.75 -9.06
N ALA A 305 -10.57 6.05 -10.09
CA ALA A 305 -10.89 6.36 -11.48
C ALA A 305 -12.39 6.22 -11.78
N ARG A 306 -13.04 5.19 -11.23
CA ARG A 306 -14.50 5.01 -11.36
C ARG A 306 -15.27 6.16 -10.74
N PHE A 307 -14.86 6.63 -9.57
CA PHE A 307 -15.51 7.76 -8.90
C PHE A 307 -15.32 9.06 -9.69
N TYR A 308 -14.11 9.37 -10.16
CA TYR A 308 -13.87 10.54 -11.02
C TYR A 308 -14.70 10.50 -12.30
N LYS A 309 -14.76 9.34 -12.96
CA LYS A 309 -15.59 9.17 -14.17
C LYS A 309 -17.06 9.51 -13.92
N GLN A 310 -17.61 9.15 -12.76
CA GLN A 310 -18.99 9.50 -12.41
C GLN A 310 -19.18 11.00 -12.20
N ILE A 311 -18.18 11.70 -11.65
CA ILE A 311 -18.17 13.16 -11.55
C ILE A 311 -18.11 13.77 -12.96
N ASP A 312 -17.19 13.30 -13.81
CA ASP A 312 -17.04 13.76 -15.19
C ASP A 312 -18.36 13.64 -15.97
N GLU A 313 -19.02 12.47 -15.91
CA GLU A 313 -20.30 12.21 -16.59
C GLU A 313 -21.43 13.16 -16.14
N LYS A 314 -21.33 13.75 -14.96
CA LYS A 314 -22.33 14.70 -14.44
C LYS A 314 -22.04 16.14 -14.88
N TYR A 315 -20.76 16.52 -15.00
CA TYR A 315 -20.35 17.92 -15.13
C TYR A 315 -19.68 18.29 -16.46
N ASN A 316 -19.45 17.33 -17.36
CA ASN A 316 -19.07 17.52 -18.77
C ASN A 316 -20.24 17.25 -19.71
#